data_AF-A0A3B0T1C3-F1
#
_entry.id   AF-A0A3B0T1C3-F1
#
_cell.length_a   1.000
_cell.length_b   1.000
_cell.length_c   1.000
_cell.angle_alpha   90.00
_cell.angle_beta   90.00
_cell.angle_gamma   90.00
#
_symmetry.space_group_name_H-M   'P 1'
#
loop_
_entity.id
_entity.type
_entity.pdbx_description
1 polymer ?
#
loop_
_entity_poly.entity_id
_entity_poly.type
_entity_poly.pdbx_seq_one_letter_code
_entity_poly.pdbx_strand_id
1 'polypeptide(L)'
;MALRVMNKYLYGEGHPYSNPSGTGYEETIENLTRDDVVKFYETWIKPNNATIVVPGDVEMKYLKSKLEKSLGKWKKADVPEMTFRQA
;
A
#
# COMPACT_ATOMS: atom_id res chain seq x y z
N MET A 1 -0.28 -10.77 21.12
CA MET A 1 -1.34 -9.80 21.50
C MET A 1 -0.80 -8.44 21.98
N ALA A 2 0.37 -8.36 22.63
CA ALA A 2 0.93 -7.09 23.14
C ALA A 2 1.05 -5.96 22.10
N LEU A 3 1.48 -6.26 20.86
CA LEU A 3 1.67 -5.25 19.81
C LEU A 3 0.38 -4.49 19.43
N ARG A 4 -0.80 -5.13 19.54
CA ARG A 4 -2.11 -4.51 19.20
C ARG A 4 -2.50 -3.39 20.17
N VAL A 5 -1.91 -3.39 21.37
CA VAL A 5 -2.18 -2.43 22.43
C VAL A 5 -1.00 -1.47 22.58
N MET A 6 0.23 -1.99 22.58
CA MET A 6 1.46 -1.21 22.71
C MET A 6 1.57 -0.10 21.66
N ASN A 7 1.24 -0.38 20.39
CA ASN A 7 1.34 0.62 19.33
C ASN A 7 0.47 1.85 19.56
N LYS A 8 -0.68 1.72 20.24
CA LYS A 8 -1.53 2.87 20.59
C LYS A 8 -0.83 3.81 21.56
N TYR A 9 -0.07 3.27 22.50
CA TYR A 9 0.72 4.07 23.44
C TYR A 9 1.97 4.69 22.80
N LEU A 10 2.58 3.99 21.83
CA LEU A 10 3.77 4.48 21.15
C LEU A 10 3.49 5.60 20.16
N TYR A 11 2.39 5.50 19.40
CA TYR A 11 2.09 6.43 18.31
C TYR A 11 0.95 7.40 18.60
N GLY A 12 0.23 7.21 19.72
CA GLY A 12 -0.97 7.98 20.05
C GLY A 12 -2.21 7.53 19.28
N GLU A 13 -3.38 7.94 19.74
CA GLU A 13 -4.63 7.68 19.03
C GLU A 13 -4.70 8.51 17.74
N GLY A 14 -5.19 7.89 16.67
CA GLY A 14 -5.35 8.54 15.36
C GLY A 14 -4.13 8.48 14.44
N HIS A 15 -2.94 8.09 14.92
CA HIS A 15 -1.80 7.84 14.06
C HIS A 15 -1.95 6.48 13.33
N PRO A 16 -1.70 6.35 12.02
CA PRO A 16 -1.92 5.09 11.29
C PRO A 16 -1.23 3.86 11.89
N TYR A 17 -0.02 4.04 12.45
CA TYR A 17 0.74 2.96 13.09
C TYR A 17 0.22 2.55 14.47
N SER A 18 -0.75 3.27 15.04
CA SER A 18 -1.46 2.84 16.25
C SER A 18 -2.34 1.60 16.00
N ASN A 19 -2.68 1.32 14.73
CA ASN A 19 -3.57 0.23 14.34
C ASN A 19 -2.81 -1.08 14.09
N PRO A 20 -3.44 -2.26 14.30
CA PRO A 20 -2.90 -3.55 13.91
C PRO A 20 -2.63 -3.62 12.40
N SER A 21 -1.36 -3.57 12.01
CA SER A 21 -0.95 -3.62 10.61
C SER A 21 -1.23 -5.01 10.01
N GLY A 22 -1.88 -5.06 8.85
CA GLY A 22 -2.09 -6.26 8.04
C GLY A 22 -3.31 -7.11 8.42
N THR A 23 -3.74 -7.16 9.68
CA THR A 23 -4.87 -8.00 10.12
C THR A 23 -6.13 -7.24 10.50
N GLY A 24 -6.04 -5.92 10.76
CA GLY A 24 -7.18 -5.12 11.20
C GLY A 24 -7.80 -5.55 12.55
N TYR A 25 -9.01 -5.07 12.80
CA TYR A 25 -9.86 -5.44 13.94
C TYR A 25 -11.01 -6.33 13.47
N GLU A 26 -11.53 -7.19 14.34
CA GLU A 26 -12.66 -8.09 14.05
C GLU A 26 -13.86 -7.33 13.50
N GLU A 27 -14.30 -6.28 14.20
CA GLU A 27 -15.38 -5.39 13.76
C GLU A 27 -15.13 -4.78 12.36
N THR A 28 -13.89 -4.44 12.02
CA THR A 28 -13.56 -3.91 10.68
C THR A 28 -13.71 -4.99 9.62
N ILE A 29 -13.31 -6.22 9.92
CA ILE A 29 -13.38 -7.35 8.97
C ILE A 29 -14.83 -7.75 8.72
N GLU A 30 -15.67 -7.79 9.76
CA GLU A 30 -17.10 -8.12 9.65
C GLU A 30 -17.86 -7.13 8.77
N ASN A 31 -17.46 -5.86 8.78
CA ASN A 31 -18.11 -4.79 8.01
C ASN A 31 -17.43 -4.49 6.66
N LEU A 32 -16.31 -5.14 6.32
CA LEU A 32 -15.56 -4.85 5.10
C LEU A 32 -16.35 -5.28 3.85
N THR A 33 -16.53 -4.36 2.91
CA THR A 33 -17.23 -4.65 1.65
C THR A 33 -16.29 -4.84 0.47
N ARG A 34 -16.80 -5.44 -0.61
CA ARG A 34 -16.08 -5.49 -1.89
C ARG A 34 -15.73 -4.10 -2.41
N ASP A 35 -16.65 -3.15 -2.25
CA ASP A 35 -16.47 -1.80 -2.79
C ASP A 35 -15.36 -1.05 -2.06
N ASP A 36 -15.16 -1.32 -0.76
CA ASP A 36 -14.01 -0.79 -0.01
C ASP A 36 -12.68 -1.30 -0.58
N VAL A 37 -12.61 -2.59 -0.93
CA VAL A 37 -11.41 -3.21 -1.52
C VAL A 37 -11.15 -2.65 -2.92
N VAL A 38 -12.19 -2.54 -3.75
CA VAL A 38 -12.08 -1.96 -5.10
C VAL A 38 -11.62 -0.51 -5.00
N LYS A 39 -12.23 0.28 -4.12
CA LYS A 39 -11.85 1.67 -3.87
C LYS A 39 -10.41 1.79 -3.40
N PHE A 40 -9.94 0.92 -2.50
CA PHE A 40 -8.54 0.91 -2.08
C PHE A 40 -7.59 0.63 -3.27
N TYR A 41 -7.89 -0.40 -4.07
CA TYR A 41 -7.09 -0.73 -5.26
C TYR A 41 -7.05 0.43 -6.25
N GLU A 42 -8.21 1.02 -6.54
CA GLU A 42 -8.34 2.15 -7.45
C GLU A 42 -7.72 3.44 -6.91
N THR A 43 -7.54 3.58 -5.61
CA THR A 43 -6.89 4.76 -5.02
C THR A 43 -5.36 4.61 -5.02
N TRP A 44 -4.86 3.45 -4.58
CA TRP A 44 -3.44 3.32 -4.19
C TRP A 44 -2.59 2.49 -5.15
N ILE A 45 -3.18 1.56 -5.91
CA ILE A 45 -2.41 0.65 -6.78
C ILE A 45 -2.27 1.27 -8.18
N LYS A 46 -1.26 2.13 -8.34
CA LYS A 46 -0.96 2.88 -9.57
C LYS A 46 0.49 2.68 -10.01
N PRO A 47 0.81 2.76 -11.32
CA PRO A 47 2.18 2.55 -11.79
C PRO A 47 3.13 3.63 -11.26
N ASN A 48 2.66 4.87 -11.10
CA ASN A 48 3.42 5.97 -10.52
C ASN A 48 3.47 5.95 -8.98
N ASN A 49 2.87 4.96 -8.32
CA ASN A 49 2.97 4.71 -6.88
C ASN A 49 3.67 3.37 -6.57
N ALA A 50 4.21 2.70 -7.59
CA ALA A 50 4.84 1.39 -7.47
C ALA A 50 6.35 1.47 -7.73
N THR A 51 7.12 0.62 -7.05
CA THR A 51 8.55 0.44 -7.30
C THR A 51 8.82 -1.04 -7.58
N ILE A 52 9.52 -1.33 -8.68
CA ILE A 52 9.90 -2.69 -9.07
C ILE A 52 11.37 -2.87 -8.73
N VAL A 53 11.66 -3.86 -7.89
CA VAL A 53 13.04 -4.22 -7.49
C VAL A 53 13.36 -5.58 -8.08
N VAL A 54 14.44 -5.66 -8.86
CA VAL A 54 14.90 -6.92 -9.50
C VAL A 54 16.35 -7.17 -9.09
N PRO A 55 16.59 -8.00 -8.06
CA PRO A 55 17.95 -8.37 -7.66
C PRO A 55 18.49 -9.53 -8.52
N GLY A 56 19.79 -9.49 -8.83
CA GLY A 56 20.51 -10.60 -9.50
C GLY A 56 21.34 -10.16 -10.71
N ASP A 57 21.87 -11.16 -11.42
CA ASP A 57 22.61 -10.98 -12.67
C ASP A 57 21.62 -10.82 -13.84
N VAL A 58 21.20 -9.58 -14.08
CA VAL A 58 20.25 -9.23 -15.15
C VAL A 58 20.75 -8.05 -15.96
N GLU A 59 20.67 -8.17 -17.29
CA GLU A 59 20.94 -7.03 -18.16
C GLU A 59 19.76 -6.08 -18.24
N MET A 60 20.01 -4.79 -17.98
CA MET A 60 18.98 -3.75 -17.97
C MET A 60 18.23 -3.64 -19.30
N LYS A 61 18.92 -3.84 -20.45
CA LYS A 61 18.29 -3.78 -21.77
C LYS A 61 17.23 -4.86 -21.96
N TYR A 62 17.54 -6.09 -21.56
CA TYR A 62 16.60 -7.21 -21.62
C TYR A 62 15.43 -6.98 -20.66
N LEU A 63 15.73 -6.60 -19.42
CA LEU A 63 14.71 -6.34 -18.40
C LEU A 63 13.74 -5.25 -18.82
N LYS A 64 14.26 -4.10 -19.27
CA LYS A 64 13.43 -2.98 -19.73
C LYS A 64 12.49 -3.40 -20.87
N SER A 65 12.99 -4.13 -21.86
CA SER A 65 12.14 -4.61 -22.97
C SER A 65 10.96 -5.46 -22.48
N LYS A 66 11.18 -6.34 -21.50
CA LYS A 66 10.12 -7.16 -20.90
C LYS A 66 9.14 -6.33 -20.09
N LEU A 67 9.64 -5.39 -19.27
CA LEU A 67 8.80 -4.51 -18.46
C LEU A 67 7.92 -3.61 -19.33
N GLU A 68 8.46 -3.01 -20.39
CA GLU A 68 7.68 -2.19 -21.33
C GLU A 68 6.59 -3.02 -22.03
N LYS A 69 6.90 -4.26 -22.41
CA LYS A 69 5.91 -5.16 -23.03
C LYS A 69 4.75 -5.49 -22.09
N SER A 70 5.03 -5.71 -20.80
CA SER A 70 4.02 -6.13 -19.81
C SER A 70 3.29 -4.97 -19.17
N LEU A 71 4.00 -3.89 -18.85
CA LEU A 71 3.52 -2.78 -18.01
C LEU A 71 3.49 -1.44 -18.74
N GLY A 72 4.08 -1.30 -19.92
CA GLY A 72 4.18 -0.01 -20.65
C GLY A 72 2.83 0.57 -21.08
N LYS A 73 1.76 -0.24 -21.08
CA LYS A 73 0.38 0.22 -21.31
C LYS A 73 -0.30 0.76 -20.06
N TRP A 74 0.27 0.56 -18.87
CA TRP A 74 -0.31 0.97 -17.61
C TRP A 74 -0.12 2.48 -17.41
N LYS A 75 -1.23 3.21 -17.32
CA LYS A 75 -1.21 4.68 -17.29
C LYS A 75 -1.07 5.21 -15.87
N LYS A 76 -0.27 6.27 -15.73
CA LYS A 76 -0.24 7.12 -14.52
C LYS A 76 -1.66 7.60 -14.18
N ALA A 77 -1.96 7.65 -12.89
CA ALA A 77 -3.19 8.24 -12.39
C ALA A 77 -2.93 9.07 -11.14
N ASP A 78 -3.98 9.71 -10.64
CA ASP A 78 -3.95 10.45 -9.38
C ASP A 78 -3.70 9.51 -8.19
N VAL A 79 -2.90 9.98 -7.24
CA VAL A 79 -2.55 9.27 -6.01
C VAL A 79 -2.61 10.31 -4.88
N PRO A 80 -3.42 10.09 -3.83
CA PRO A 80 -3.54 11.06 -2.75
C PRO A 80 -2.21 11.28 -2.03
N GLU A 81 -1.91 12.53 -1.68
CA GLU A 81 -0.81 12.84 -0.77
C GLU A 81 -1.15 12.37 0.65
N MET A 82 -0.25 11.61 1.26
CA MET A 82 -0.39 11.21 2.66
C MET A 82 0.07 12.35 3.56
N THR A 83 -0.87 12.99 4.25
CA THR A 83 -0.57 13.93 5.33
C THR A 83 -1.00 13.31 6.65
N PHE A 84 -0.07 13.25 7.61
CA PHE A 84 -0.36 12.77 8.96
C PHE A 84 -0.37 13.98 9.89
N ARG A 85 -1.41 14.08 10.74
CA ARG A 85 -1.36 15.04 11.84
C ARG A 85 -0.26 14.58 12.80
N GLN A 86 0.68 15.47 13.10
CA GLN A 86 1.63 15.23 14.19
C GLN A 86 0.83 15.16 15.50
N ALA A 87 1.12 14.15 16.31
CA ALA A 87 0.59 14.00 17.66
C ALA A 87 1.30 14.97 18.61
#